data_AF-A0A6V7XV24-F1
#
_entry.id   AF-A0A6V7XV24-F1
#
_cell.length_a   1.000
_cell.length_b   1.000
_cell.length_c   1.000
_cell.angle_alpha   90.00
_cell.angle_beta   90.00
_cell.angle_gamma   90.00
#
_symmetry.space_group_name_H-M   'P 1'
#
loop_
_entity.id
_entity.type
_entity.pdbx_description
1 polymer ?
#
loop_
_entity_poly.entity_id
_entity_poly.type
_entity_poly.pdbx_seq_one_letter_code
_entity_poly.pdbx_strand_id
1 'polypeptide(L)'
;MNSPLFCFLILLNLLFIPNYFAQFSPSFREFLKDEGGQELEKLLTREDLGAKGSYGGGNHKAGEKTKRLPVILVHGITASAGGMEPTRKYFKNKGYGDQEIFATTYGDAGKTKFFNVRIKCQFVKMIRLLIQAVSKFTSNKVNINSNSLGTVISRKAILGGKCVDTKEDLGPPLTDLVHTYVGVAGPHWGAILCLVPIGPCNFNNGVNCLSTFLERH
;
A
#
# COMPACT_ATOMS: atom_id res chain seq x y z
N MET A 1 53.32 -4.89 3.79
CA MET A 1 52.77 -3.92 2.82
C MET A 1 51.35 -3.57 3.25
N ASN A 2 51.21 -2.69 4.24
CA ASN A 2 49.91 -2.23 4.75
C ASN A 2 49.75 -0.78 4.30
N SER A 3 49.14 -0.58 3.14
CA SER A 3 48.87 0.77 2.64
C SER A 3 47.61 1.31 3.33
N PRO A 4 47.68 2.42 4.08
CA PRO A 4 46.49 3.06 4.67
C PRO A 4 45.47 3.51 3.60
N LEU A 5 45.90 3.58 2.34
CA LEU A 5 45.06 3.84 1.17
C LEU A 5 44.01 2.74 0.93
N PHE A 6 44.32 1.48 1.26
CA PHE A 6 43.40 0.35 1.06
C PHE A 6 42.26 0.34 2.09
N CYS A 7 42.54 0.70 3.35
CA CYS A 7 41.51 0.89 4.37
C CYS A 7 40.60 2.10 4.07
N PHE A 8 41.17 3.18 3.50
CA PHE A 8 40.41 4.37 3.14
C PHE A 8 39.41 4.10 1.99
N LEU A 9 39.81 3.29 0.99
CA LEU A 9 38.93 2.87 -0.11
C LEU A 9 37.78 1.94 0.34
N ILE A 10 37.99 1.10 1.36
CA ILE A 10 36.93 0.26 1.94
C ILE A 10 35.92 1.12 2.73
N LEU A 11 36.40 2.12 3.50
CA LEU A 11 35.55 3.07 4.21
C LEU A 11 34.74 3.97 3.26
N LEU A 12 35.31 4.37 2.11
CA LEU A 12 34.59 5.16 1.11
C LEU A 12 33.49 4.37 0.39
N ASN A 13 33.67 3.06 0.18
CA ASN A 13 32.65 2.18 -0.40
C ASN A 13 31.52 1.83 0.58
N LEU A 14 31.77 1.85 1.89
CA LEU A 14 30.71 1.70 2.91
C LEU A 14 29.82 2.94 3.06
N LEU A 15 30.29 4.12 2.62
CA LEU A 15 29.50 5.37 2.61
C LEU A 15 28.53 5.47 1.42
N PHE A 16 28.68 4.61 0.41
CA PHE A 16 27.80 4.51 -0.75
C PHE A 16 27.13 3.14 -0.82
N ILE A 17 26.58 2.65 0.30
CA ILE A 17 25.50 1.66 0.17
C ILE A 17 24.28 2.48 -0.26
N PRO A 18 23.81 2.41 -1.53
CA PRO A 18 22.51 2.94 -1.86
C PRO A 18 21.53 2.18 -0.99
N ASN A 19 21.02 2.85 0.05
CA ASN A 19 19.89 2.33 0.76
C ASN A 19 18.74 2.37 -0.24
N TYR A 20 18.47 1.22 -0.88
CA TYR A 20 17.27 1.00 -1.67
C TYR A 20 16.08 0.96 -0.70
N PHE A 21 15.80 2.10 -0.08
CA PHE A 21 14.62 2.25 0.76
C PHE A 21 13.39 2.19 -0.13
N ALA A 22 12.33 1.54 0.37
CA ALA A 22 10.99 1.79 -0.13
C ALA A 22 10.71 3.29 0.09
N GLN A 23 10.83 4.07 -0.98
CA GLN A 23 10.48 5.49 -0.97
C GLN A 23 9.73 5.83 -2.25
N PHE A 24 8.67 6.61 -2.12
CA PHE A 24 8.08 7.30 -3.26
C PHE A 24 9.10 8.25 -3.90
N SER A 25 9.07 8.37 -5.22
CA SER A 25 9.95 9.30 -5.93
C SER A 25 9.70 10.75 -5.50
N PRO A 26 10.71 11.64 -5.60
CA PRO A 26 10.54 13.06 -5.32
C PRO A 26 9.37 13.68 -6.08
N SER A 27 9.20 13.34 -7.37
CA SER A 27 8.10 13.85 -8.21
C SER A 27 6.72 13.42 -7.70
N PHE A 28 6.57 12.18 -7.25
CA PHE A 28 5.30 11.73 -6.69
C PHE A 28 5.03 12.34 -5.32
N ARG A 29 6.06 12.52 -4.48
CA ARG A 29 5.92 13.20 -3.19
C ARG A 29 5.51 14.67 -3.35
N GLU A 30 6.11 15.37 -4.31
CA GLU A 30 5.75 16.75 -4.64
C GLU A 30 4.29 16.82 -5.11
N PHE A 31 3.90 15.93 -6.02
CA PHE A 31 2.50 15.81 -6.44
C PHE A 31 1.54 15.56 -5.27
N LEU A 32 1.87 14.68 -4.32
CA LEU A 32 1.03 14.46 -3.14
C LEU A 32 0.88 15.71 -2.26
N LYS A 33 1.94 16.53 -2.16
CA LYS A 33 1.89 17.81 -1.44
C LYS A 33 0.99 18.82 -2.15
N ASP A 34 1.06 18.88 -3.48
CA ASP A 34 0.21 19.77 -4.26
C ASP A 34 -1.27 19.37 -4.16
N GLU A 35 -1.56 18.07 -4.12
CA GLU A 35 -2.93 17.55 -4.07
C GLU A 35 -3.59 17.62 -2.69
N GLY A 36 -2.83 17.40 -1.62
CA GLY A 36 -3.41 17.25 -0.28
C GLY A 36 -2.52 17.72 0.86
N GLY A 37 -1.50 18.52 0.55
CA GLY A 37 -0.56 19.07 1.52
C GLY A 37 0.42 18.05 2.09
N GLN A 38 1.23 18.51 3.04
CA GLN A 38 2.25 17.68 3.70
C GLN A 38 1.65 16.48 4.44
N GLU A 39 0.40 16.62 4.93
CA GLU A 39 -0.27 15.53 5.64
C GLU A 39 -0.61 14.35 4.73
N LEU A 40 -1.09 14.59 3.50
CA LEU A 40 -1.35 13.51 2.54
C LEU A 40 -0.04 12.81 2.14
N GLU A 41 0.99 13.60 1.86
CA GLU A 41 2.31 13.07 1.50
C GLU A 41 2.88 12.21 2.63
N LYS A 42 2.93 12.72 3.86
CA LYS A 42 3.41 11.98 5.03
C LYS A 42 2.59 10.72 5.30
N LEU A 43 1.26 10.81 5.19
CA LEU A 43 0.35 9.69 5.39
C LEU A 43 0.67 8.54 4.44
N LEU A 44 0.89 8.84 3.15
CA LEU A 44 1.10 7.81 2.14
C LEU A 44 2.56 7.36 2.03
N THR A 45 3.55 8.24 2.18
CA THR A 45 4.98 7.90 2.02
C THR A 45 5.48 6.98 3.13
N ARG A 46 4.98 7.13 4.36
CA ARG A 46 5.33 6.27 5.50
C ARG A 46 6.85 6.21 5.78
N GLU A 47 7.49 7.38 5.77
CA GLU A 47 8.91 7.51 6.11
C GLU A 47 9.22 7.01 7.53
N ASP A 48 8.23 7.03 8.43
CA ASP A 48 8.32 6.47 9.80
C ASP A 48 8.62 4.96 9.85
N LEU A 49 8.46 4.25 8.73
CA LEU A 49 8.67 2.81 8.62
C LEU A 49 9.97 2.40 7.91
N GLY A 50 10.75 3.36 7.39
CA GLY A 50 11.99 3.08 6.65
C GLY A 50 11.77 2.10 5.51
N ALA A 51 12.53 0.99 5.47
CA ALA A 51 12.43 -0.04 4.43
C ALA A 51 11.05 -0.74 4.35
N LYS A 52 10.23 -0.65 5.41
CA LYS A 52 8.85 -1.14 5.41
C LYS A 52 7.84 -0.08 4.95
N GLY A 53 8.30 1.08 4.53
CA GLY A 53 7.49 2.17 3.99
C GLY A 53 7.02 1.92 2.57
N SER A 54 6.66 2.99 1.89
CA SER A 54 5.95 3.00 0.61
C SER A 54 6.91 3.20 -0.57
N TYR A 55 6.55 2.74 -1.77
CA TYR A 55 7.37 2.93 -2.98
C TYR A 55 6.53 3.18 -4.22
N GLY A 56 7.15 3.79 -5.23
CA GLY A 56 6.54 4.06 -6.53
C GLY A 56 6.86 5.45 -7.06
N GLY A 57 6.42 5.74 -8.28
CA GLY A 57 6.55 7.06 -8.92
C GLY A 57 7.74 7.18 -9.87
N GLY A 58 8.86 6.50 -9.59
CA GLY A 58 10.04 6.45 -10.45
C GLY A 58 10.44 7.83 -10.98
N ASN A 59 10.81 7.91 -12.27
CA ASN A 59 11.14 9.18 -12.94
C ASN A 59 9.92 9.81 -13.65
N HIS A 60 8.69 9.44 -13.28
CA HIS A 60 7.51 9.93 -13.97
C HIS A 60 7.13 11.34 -13.54
N LYS A 61 6.51 12.04 -14.47
CA LYS A 61 6.01 13.40 -14.29
C LYS A 61 4.49 13.36 -14.16
N ALA A 62 3.97 14.06 -13.17
CA ALA A 62 2.56 14.12 -12.90
C ALA A 62 1.75 14.57 -14.12
N GLY A 63 0.61 13.92 -14.36
CA GLY A 63 -0.32 14.26 -15.43
C GLY A 63 0.02 13.63 -16.78
N GLU A 64 1.19 13.02 -16.95
CA GLU A 64 1.51 12.24 -18.14
C GLU A 64 0.96 10.82 -18.04
N LYS A 65 0.68 10.20 -19.18
CA LYS A 65 0.21 8.81 -19.19
C LYS A 65 1.38 7.83 -19.08
N THR A 66 1.35 6.92 -18.12
CA THR A 66 2.33 5.81 -18.06
C THR A 66 2.16 4.85 -19.25
N LYS A 67 3.25 4.19 -19.66
CA LYS A 67 3.25 3.25 -20.80
C LYS A 67 2.31 2.06 -20.56
N ARG A 68 2.30 1.52 -19.35
CA ARG A 68 1.36 0.49 -18.88
C ARG A 68 0.43 1.05 -17.82
N LEU A 69 -0.69 0.37 -17.61
CA LEU A 69 -1.54 0.64 -16.45
C LEU A 69 -0.72 0.42 -15.17
N PRO A 70 -0.59 1.43 -14.29
CA PRO A 70 0.12 1.28 -13.03
C PRO A 70 -0.54 0.22 -12.16
N VAL A 71 0.28 -0.49 -11.39
CA VAL A 71 -0.13 -1.55 -10.46
C VAL A 71 0.04 -1.04 -9.04
N ILE A 72 -1.03 -1.11 -8.24
CA ILE A 72 -1.01 -0.86 -6.80
C ILE A 72 -0.98 -2.20 -6.07
N LEU A 73 0.07 -2.41 -5.27
CA LEU A 73 0.25 -3.57 -4.44
C LEU A 73 -0.29 -3.29 -3.03
N VAL A 74 -1.20 -4.14 -2.56
CA VAL A 74 -1.84 -4.01 -1.24
C VAL A 74 -1.47 -5.23 -0.39
N HIS A 75 -0.64 -5.00 0.62
CA HIS A 75 -0.13 -6.06 1.50
C HIS A 75 -1.23 -6.66 2.39
N GLY A 76 -0.90 -7.76 3.09
CA GLY A 76 -1.81 -8.45 4.00
C GLY A 76 -1.70 -8.01 5.48
N ILE A 77 -2.34 -8.79 6.36
CA ILE A 77 -2.28 -8.60 7.81
C ILE A 77 -0.83 -8.64 8.31
N THR A 78 -0.46 -7.74 9.23
CA THR A 78 0.89 -7.64 9.83
C THR A 78 2.06 -7.48 8.85
N ALA A 79 1.78 -7.28 7.56
CA ALA A 79 2.78 -7.08 6.51
C ALA A 79 3.03 -5.59 6.24
N SER A 80 3.77 -5.30 5.18
CA SER A 80 4.08 -3.94 4.73
C SER A 80 4.26 -3.89 3.22
N ALA A 81 4.22 -2.69 2.63
CA ALA A 81 4.57 -2.46 1.24
C ALA A 81 5.99 -2.97 0.95
N GLY A 82 6.99 -2.62 1.77
CA GLY A 82 8.35 -3.17 1.64
C GLY A 82 8.42 -4.70 1.65
N GLY A 83 7.55 -5.37 2.40
CA GLY A 83 7.41 -6.84 2.39
C GLY A 83 6.88 -7.43 1.07
N MET A 84 6.33 -6.61 0.18
CA MET A 84 5.85 -6.99 -1.15
C MET A 84 6.94 -6.90 -2.23
N GLU A 85 8.21 -6.70 -1.85
CA GLU A 85 9.34 -6.63 -2.80
C GLU A 85 9.43 -7.85 -3.75
N PRO A 86 9.15 -9.10 -3.34
CA PRO A 86 9.11 -10.22 -4.29
C PRO A 86 8.08 -10.02 -5.42
N THR A 87 6.90 -9.51 -5.08
CA THR A 87 5.85 -9.19 -6.06
C THR A 87 6.27 -8.02 -6.95
N ARG A 88 6.88 -6.97 -6.39
CA ARG A 88 7.43 -5.85 -7.16
C ARG A 88 8.49 -6.34 -8.16
N LYS A 89 9.45 -7.16 -7.70
CA LYS A 89 10.50 -7.74 -8.55
C LYS A 89 9.93 -8.57 -9.69
N TYR A 90 8.86 -9.33 -9.45
CA TYR A 90 8.16 -10.06 -10.51
C TYR A 90 7.68 -9.11 -11.63
N PHE A 91 7.01 -8.01 -11.28
CA PHE A 91 6.58 -7.02 -12.28
C PHE A 91 7.75 -6.36 -13.00
N LYS A 92 8.82 -5.99 -12.27
CA LYS A 92 10.05 -5.43 -12.88
C LYS A 92 10.68 -6.39 -13.89
N ASN A 93 10.73 -7.69 -13.57
CA ASN A 93 11.21 -8.73 -14.48
C ASN A 93 10.30 -8.91 -15.72
N LYS A 94 9.06 -8.41 -15.69
CA LYS A 94 8.14 -8.34 -16.84
C LYS A 94 8.18 -7.00 -17.58
N GLY A 95 9.16 -6.15 -17.26
CA GLY A 95 9.41 -4.88 -17.94
C GLY A 95 8.54 -3.72 -17.43
N TYR A 96 8.01 -3.81 -16.21
CA TYR A 96 7.41 -2.66 -15.52
C TYR A 96 8.49 -1.76 -14.93
N GLY A 97 8.29 -0.45 -15.04
CA GLY A 97 9.13 0.55 -14.37
C GLY A 97 8.67 0.85 -12.94
N ASP A 98 9.54 1.48 -12.14
CA ASP A 98 9.18 1.94 -10.78
C ASP A 98 8.09 3.04 -10.81
N GLN A 99 7.91 3.70 -11.95
CA GLN A 99 6.79 4.61 -12.20
C GLN A 99 5.44 3.92 -12.48
N GLU A 100 5.42 2.59 -12.56
CA GLU A 100 4.23 1.80 -12.85
C GLU A 100 3.89 0.83 -11.72
N ILE A 101 4.63 0.83 -10.60
CA ILE A 101 4.39 -0.06 -9.46
C ILE A 101 4.39 0.79 -8.19
N PHE A 102 3.27 0.78 -7.48
CA PHE A 102 3.05 1.59 -6.28
C PHE A 102 2.61 0.71 -5.12
N ALA A 103 3.00 1.07 -3.91
CA ALA A 103 2.48 0.47 -2.70
C ALA A 103 2.60 1.46 -1.54
N THR A 104 1.62 1.45 -0.64
CA THR A 104 1.73 2.11 0.67
C THR A 104 1.52 1.10 1.78
N THR A 105 2.22 1.29 2.89
CA THR A 105 1.95 0.49 4.08
C THR A 105 0.78 1.09 4.84
N TYR A 106 -0.34 0.37 4.91
CA TYR A 106 -1.39 0.69 5.86
C TYR A 106 -1.05 0.10 7.24
N GLY A 107 -1.37 0.81 8.32
CA GLY A 107 -1.08 0.34 9.68
C GLY A 107 0.37 0.53 10.10
N ASP A 108 0.94 -0.40 10.86
CA ASP A 108 2.23 -0.18 11.57
C ASP A 108 3.35 -1.14 11.17
N ALA A 109 3.21 -1.82 10.03
CA ALA A 109 4.17 -2.80 9.52
C ALA A 109 4.49 -3.96 10.49
N GLY A 110 3.47 -4.41 11.24
CA GLY A 110 3.54 -5.58 12.11
C GLY A 110 3.97 -5.28 13.55
N LYS A 111 3.96 -4.01 13.97
CA LYS A 111 4.16 -3.66 15.40
C LYS A 111 2.97 -4.14 16.24
N THR A 112 1.74 -4.02 15.72
CA THR A 112 0.55 -4.61 16.34
C THR A 112 0.57 -6.12 16.16
N LYS A 113 0.58 -6.85 17.28
CA LYS A 113 0.48 -8.32 17.28
C LYS A 113 -0.79 -8.78 16.56
N PHE A 114 -0.72 -9.92 15.87
CA PHE A 114 -1.82 -10.48 15.08
C PHE A 114 -3.18 -10.44 15.80
N PHE A 115 -3.24 -10.92 17.05
CA PHE A 115 -4.48 -10.97 17.86
C PHE A 115 -5.04 -9.59 18.25
N ASN A 116 -4.32 -8.50 18.00
CA ASN A 116 -4.77 -7.14 18.27
C ASN A 116 -5.09 -6.35 17.01
N VAL A 117 -4.92 -6.95 15.82
CA VAL A 117 -5.23 -6.29 14.55
C VAL A 117 -6.75 -6.10 14.40
N ARG A 118 -7.13 -4.92 13.91
CA ARG A 118 -8.50 -4.55 13.54
C ARG A 118 -8.47 -3.85 12.19
N ILE A 119 -9.52 -3.99 11.39
CA ILE A 119 -9.62 -3.29 10.10
C ILE A 119 -10.11 -1.86 10.35
N LYS A 120 -9.18 -0.91 10.48
CA LYS A 120 -9.51 0.49 10.79
C LYS A 120 -9.95 1.25 9.54
N CYS A 121 -10.89 2.21 9.69
CA CYS A 121 -11.26 3.13 8.60
C CYS A 121 -10.05 3.80 7.95
N GLN A 122 -9.06 4.19 8.77
CA GLN A 122 -7.81 4.78 8.29
C GLN A 122 -7.09 3.90 7.27
N PHE A 123 -7.08 2.57 7.42
CA PHE A 123 -6.42 1.67 6.48
C PHE A 123 -7.11 1.70 5.12
N VAL A 124 -8.44 1.73 5.14
CA VAL A 124 -9.27 1.86 3.93
C VAL A 124 -9.02 3.20 3.25
N LYS A 125 -9.02 4.30 4.01
CA LYS A 125 -8.75 5.65 3.51
C LYS A 125 -7.37 5.77 2.87
N MET A 126 -6.33 5.20 3.47
CA MET A 126 -4.98 5.20 2.90
C MET A 126 -4.93 4.52 1.53
N ILE A 127 -5.54 3.34 1.38
CA ILE A 127 -5.59 2.65 0.08
C ILE A 127 -6.43 3.42 -0.93
N ARG A 128 -7.56 3.99 -0.50
CA ARG A 128 -8.43 4.81 -1.35
C ARG A 128 -7.69 6.04 -1.89
N LEU A 129 -7.01 6.77 -1.02
CA LEU A 129 -6.19 7.93 -1.38
C LEU A 129 -5.05 7.54 -2.32
N LEU A 130 -4.39 6.40 -2.09
CA LEU A 130 -3.36 5.92 -3.00
C LEU A 130 -3.93 5.61 -4.40
N ILE A 131 -5.09 4.97 -4.50
CA ILE A 131 -5.76 4.69 -5.79
C ILE A 131 -6.02 5.98 -6.55
N GLN A 132 -6.60 6.99 -5.89
CA GLN A 132 -6.89 8.28 -6.49
C GLN A 132 -5.61 9.02 -6.91
N ALA A 133 -4.63 9.09 -6.01
CA ALA A 133 -3.36 9.76 -6.27
C ALA A 133 -2.59 9.13 -7.42
N VAL A 134 -2.47 7.80 -7.46
CA VAL A 134 -1.76 7.11 -8.55
C VAL A 134 -2.51 7.26 -9.87
N SER A 135 -3.84 7.14 -9.86
CA SER A 135 -4.64 7.32 -11.08
C SER A 135 -4.46 8.73 -11.67
N LYS A 136 -4.50 9.76 -10.82
CA LYS A 136 -4.31 11.15 -11.24
C LYS A 136 -2.87 11.45 -11.64
N PHE A 137 -1.89 10.99 -10.86
CA PHE A 137 -0.47 11.19 -11.13
C PHE A 137 -0.06 10.62 -12.48
N THR A 138 -0.60 9.45 -12.82
CA THR A 138 -0.27 8.70 -14.04
C THR A 138 -1.22 8.93 -15.20
N SER A 139 -2.22 9.81 -15.06
CA SER A 139 -3.31 10.01 -16.03
C SER A 139 -3.85 8.70 -16.60
N ASN A 140 -4.03 7.69 -15.73
CA ASN A 140 -4.38 6.34 -16.12
C ASN A 140 -5.32 5.68 -15.10
N LYS A 141 -6.02 4.63 -15.52
CA LYS A 141 -6.65 3.70 -14.58
C LYS A 141 -5.59 2.85 -13.90
N VAL A 142 -5.89 2.32 -12.72
CA VAL A 142 -4.97 1.48 -11.94
C VAL A 142 -5.38 0.01 -11.99
N ASN A 143 -4.40 -0.87 -11.90
CA ASN A 143 -4.59 -2.27 -11.58
C ASN A 143 -4.28 -2.47 -10.08
N ILE A 144 -5.07 -3.29 -9.39
CA ILE A 144 -4.87 -3.57 -7.97
C ILE A 144 -4.54 -5.04 -7.79
N ASN A 145 -3.42 -5.33 -7.13
CA ASN A 145 -3.03 -6.67 -6.70
C ASN A 145 -2.95 -6.68 -5.18
N SER A 146 -3.87 -7.40 -4.55
CA SER A 146 -4.10 -7.36 -3.11
C SER A 146 -4.02 -8.75 -2.49
N ASN A 147 -3.41 -8.85 -1.31
CA ASN A 147 -3.14 -10.13 -0.64
C ASN A 147 -3.81 -10.21 0.73
N SER A 148 -4.40 -11.35 1.07
CA SER A 148 -4.94 -11.65 2.40
C SER A 148 -5.89 -10.55 2.89
N LEU A 149 -5.68 -9.98 4.09
CA LEU A 149 -6.48 -8.89 4.63
C LEU A 149 -6.53 -7.65 3.71
N GLY A 150 -5.50 -7.42 2.90
CA GLY A 150 -5.46 -6.33 1.93
C GLY A 150 -6.57 -6.40 0.89
N THR A 151 -7.11 -7.58 0.62
CA THR A 151 -8.22 -7.78 -0.33
C THR A 151 -9.51 -7.12 0.16
N VAL A 152 -9.91 -7.36 1.41
CA VAL A 152 -11.14 -6.78 1.98
C VAL A 152 -10.98 -5.28 2.23
N ILE A 153 -9.78 -4.83 2.61
CA ILE A 153 -9.44 -3.40 2.76
C ILE A 153 -9.55 -2.69 1.41
N SER A 154 -8.88 -3.19 0.38
CA SER A 154 -8.90 -2.59 -0.96
C SER A 154 -10.28 -2.65 -1.60
N ARG A 155 -11.04 -3.75 -1.43
CA ARG A 155 -12.44 -3.83 -1.88
C ARG A 155 -13.29 -2.72 -1.26
N LYS A 156 -13.19 -2.51 0.07
CA LYS A 156 -13.93 -1.42 0.74
C LYS A 156 -13.46 -0.04 0.27
N ALA A 157 -12.16 0.14 0.01
CA ALA A 157 -11.62 1.38 -0.53
C ALA A 157 -12.16 1.71 -1.92
N ILE A 158 -12.33 0.70 -2.78
CA ILE A 158 -12.89 0.82 -4.12
C ILE A 158 -14.39 1.10 -4.07
N LEU A 159 -15.16 0.32 -3.29
CA LEU A 159 -16.62 0.45 -3.26
C LEU A 159 -17.12 1.69 -2.51
N GLY A 160 -16.34 2.19 -1.54
CA GLY A 160 -16.71 3.37 -0.76
C GLY A 160 -17.81 3.11 0.29
N GLY A 161 -18.69 4.10 0.46
CA GLY A 161 -19.72 4.14 1.50
C GLY A 161 -19.14 4.35 2.90
N LYS A 162 -19.93 4.05 3.95
CA LYS A 162 -19.53 4.33 5.34
C LYS A 162 -18.50 3.34 5.88
N CYS A 163 -17.52 3.84 6.61
CA CYS A 163 -16.64 3.05 7.46
C CYS A 163 -17.42 2.40 8.61
N VAL A 164 -17.10 1.16 8.95
CA VAL A 164 -17.85 0.41 9.94
C VAL A 164 -17.57 0.88 11.37
N ASP A 165 -16.30 1.18 11.67
CA ASP A 165 -15.81 1.60 12.98
C ASP A 165 -16.04 3.09 13.27
N THR A 166 -15.75 3.99 12.32
CA THR A 166 -15.86 5.45 12.54
C THR A 166 -17.12 6.08 11.96
N LYS A 167 -17.88 5.36 11.13
CA LYS A 167 -19.04 5.87 10.37
C LYS A 167 -18.75 7.01 9.39
N GLU A 168 -17.47 7.37 9.21
CA GLU A 168 -17.03 8.31 8.17
C GLU A 168 -17.45 7.82 6.78
N ASP A 169 -17.93 8.74 5.95
CA ASP A 169 -18.27 8.45 4.57
C ASP A 169 -17.02 8.49 3.68
N LEU A 170 -16.72 7.39 3.00
CA LEU A 170 -15.63 7.31 2.02
C LEU A 170 -16.02 7.95 0.68
N GLY A 171 -17.30 8.23 0.47
CA GLY A 171 -17.85 8.74 -0.78
C GLY A 171 -18.16 7.63 -1.80
N PRO A 172 -18.36 8.00 -3.08
CA PRO A 172 -18.82 7.08 -4.12
C PRO A 172 -17.78 6.01 -4.51
N PRO A 173 -18.17 4.97 -5.25
CA PRO A 173 -17.22 3.98 -5.75
C PRO A 173 -16.11 4.60 -6.64
N LEU A 174 -14.90 4.05 -6.59
CA LEU A 174 -13.77 4.38 -7.49
C LEU A 174 -13.69 3.45 -8.69
N THR A 175 -14.79 2.78 -9.05
CA THR A 175 -14.82 1.78 -10.13
C THR A 175 -14.32 2.34 -11.46
N ASP A 176 -14.51 3.63 -11.72
CA ASP A 176 -14.03 4.26 -12.95
C ASP A 176 -12.51 4.44 -12.99
N LEU A 177 -11.85 4.47 -11.82
CA LEU A 177 -10.39 4.57 -11.69
C LEU A 177 -9.69 3.21 -11.73
N VAL A 178 -10.42 2.11 -11.55
CA VAL A 178 -9.86 0.76 -11.46
C VAL A 178 -10.14 0.00 -12.75
N HIS A 179 -9.08 -0.51 -13.39
CA HIS A 179 -9.21 -1.34 -14.60
C HIS A 179 -9.29 -2.83 -14.25
N THR A 180 -8.36 -3.32 -13.42
CA THR A 180 -8.33 -4.73 -12.99
C THR A 180 -8.15 -4.82 -11.49
N TYR A 181 -8.89 -5.73 -10.87
CA TYR A 181 -8.75 -6.08 -9.47
C TYR A 181 -8.39 -7.57 -9.33
N VAL A 182 -7.28 -7.85 -8.68
CA VAL A 182 -6.83 -9.19 -8.32
C VAL A 182 -6.74 -9.28 -6.80
N GLY A 183 -7.58 -10.14 -6.21
CA GLY A 183 -7.54 -10.47 -4.79
C GLY A 183 -7.00 -11.88 -4.59
N VAL A 184 -5.95 -12.02 -3.78
CA VAL A 184 -5.27 -13.28 -3.49
C VAL A 184 -5.51 -13.68 -2.04
N ALA A 185 -6.11 -14.86 -1.82
CA ALA A 185 -6.34 -15.44 -0.48
C ALA A 185 -7.11 -14.51 0.49
N GLY A 186 -8.11 -13.80 -0.03
CA GLY A 186 -8.90 -12.81 0.71
C GLY A 186 -10.08 -13.36 1.51
N PRO A 187 -10.29 -12.98 2.78
CA PRO A 187 -11.41 -13.44 3.59
C PRO A 187 -12.70 -12.63 3.32
N HIS A 188 -13.12 -12.54 2.05
CA HIS A 188 -14.31 -11.78 1.65
C HIS A 188 -15.61 -12.29 2.28
N TRP A 189 -15.61 -13.56 2.70
CA TRP A 189 -16.72 -14.27 3.31
C TRP A 189 -16.45 -14.64 4.78
N GLY A 190 -15.44 -14.01 5.37
CA GLY A 190 -14.87 -14.40 6.64
C GLY A 190 -13.80 -15.47 6.50
N ALA A 191 -13.12 -15.75 7.60
CA ALA A 191 -12.12 -16.80 7.72
C ALA A 191 -12.67 -17.90 8.63
N ILE A 192 -12.63 -19.16 8.16
CA ILE A 192 -13.11 -20.31 8.95
C ILE A 192 -12.38 -20.47 10.29
N LEU A 193 -11.15 -19.96 10.37
CA LEU A 193 -10.34 -19.96 11.60
C LEU A 193 -10.86 -18.97 12.67
N CYS A 194 -11.78 -18.07 12.31
CA CYS A 194 -12.38 -17.11 13.23
C CYS A 194 -13.55 -17.69 14.02
N LEU A 195 -13.31 -18.80 14.72
CA LEU A 195 -14.30 -19.46 15.58
C LEU A 195 -14.61 -18.65 16.85
N VAL A 196 -13.62 -17.91 17.35
CA VAL A 196 -13.74 -17.09 18.56
C VAL A 196 -13.60 -15.61 18.19
N PRO A 197 -14.53 -14.72 18.64
CA PRO A 197 -14.60 -13.35 18.17
C PRO A 197 -13.56 -12.40 18.80
N ILE A 198 -12.29 -12.79 18.78
CA ILE A 198 -11.19 -12.04 19.38
C ILE A 198 -10.31 -11.45 18.28
N GLY A 199 -9.84 -10.21 18.50
CA GLY A 199 -8.83 -9.62 17.64
C GLY A 199 -9.30 -9.41 16.19
N PRO A 200 -8.58 -9.92 15.19
CA PRO A 200 -8.97 -9.79 13.79
C PRO A 200 -10.26 -10.56 13.48
N CYS A 201 -10.74 -11.43 14.37
CA CYS A 201 -11.94 -12.24 14.21
C CYS A 201 -13.20 -11.63 14.83
N ASN A 202 -13.24 -10.34 15.10
CA ASN A 202 -14.42 -9.72 15.72
C ASN A 202 -15.57 -9.46 14.74
N PHE A 203 -16.79 -9.30 15.27
CA PHE A 203 -18.01 -9.07 14.49
C PHE A 203 -18.18 -7.65 13.95
N ASN A 204 -17.37 -6.68 14.37
CA ASN A 204 -17.51 -5.30 13.90
C ASN A 204 -16.62 -5.06 12.68
N ASN A 205 -15.32 -4.91 12.90
CA ASN A 205 -14.30 -4.60 11.90
C ASN A 205 -13.24 -5.71 11.77
N GLY A 206 -13.70 -6.96 11.73
CA GLY A 206 -12.88 -8.15 11.63
C GLY A 206 -13.17 -8.96 10.37
N VAL A 207 -12.71 -10.21 10.40
CA VAL A 207 -12.89 -11.20 9.33
C VAL A 207 -13.65 -12.44 9.81
N ASN A 208 -14.50 -12.27 10.82
CA ASN A 208 -15.50 -13.30 11.13
C ASN A 208 -16.58 -13.32 10.04
N CYS A 209 -17.20 -14.49 9.80
CA CYS A 209 -18.27 -14.64 8.81
C CYS A 209 -19.49 -13.74 9.07
N LEU A 210 -19.72 -13.33 10.32
CA LEU A 210 -20.78 -12.42 10.75
C LEU A 210 -20.26 -10.98 10.93
N SER A 211 -19.10 -10.63 10.37
CA SER A 211 -18.55 -9.30 10.54
C SER A 211 -19.30 -8.26 9.70
N THR A 212 -19.74 -7.16 10.33
CA THR A 212 -20.34 -6.02 9.64
C THR A 212 -19.43 -5.44 8.55
N PHE A 213 -18.11 -5.50 8.72
CA PHE A 213 -17.16 -5.07 7.67
C PHE A 213 -17.27 -5.84 6.36
N LEU A 214 -17.73 -7.09 6.41
CA LEU A 214 -17.84 -7.97 5.23
C LEU A 214 -19.25 -7.96 4.61
N GLU A 215 -20.21 -7.27 5.22
CA GLU A 215 -21.56 -7.14 4.67
C GLU A 215 -21.51 -6.50 3.27
N ARG A 216 -22.36 -7.02 2.37
CA ARG A 216 -22.52 -6.44 1.04
C ARG A 216 -23.52 -5.28 1.15
N HIS A 217 -23.04 -4.05 0.99
CA HIS A 217 -23.87 -2.86 0.77
C HIS A 217 -23.78 -2.44 -0.69
#